data_AF-A0A363TQM8-F1
#
_entry.id   AF-A0A363TQM8-F1
#
_cell.length_a   1.000
_cell.length_b   1.000
_cell.length_c   1.000
_cell.angle_alpha   90.00
_cell.angle_beta   90.00
_cell.angle_gamma   90.00
#
_symmetry.space_group_name_H-M   'P 1'
#
loop_
_entity.id
_entity.type
_entity.pdbx_description
1 polymer ?
#
loop_
_entity_poly.entity_id
_entity_poly.type
_entity_poly.pdbx_seq_one_letter_code
_entity_poly.pdbx_strand_id
1 'polypeptide(L)'
;MNAPGPHRRKLLARGTTLAVAFGLWFTPVPEGLTPPAWHLFAIFASAVLSVVLNAFPLLTAAMIAVAVSVLSGTVAPAKAFGGFANGSVLLVVIAFLVARGVVKSGLGRRLSYRVVGVFGRSTLGLAYSIFFTDAVIAPAFPSNTA
;
A
#
# COMPACT_ATOMS: atom_id res chain seq x y z
N MET A 1 31.61 -5.90 -12.31
CA MET A 1 30.74 -5.95 -11.11
C MET A 1 29.44 -6.65 -11.48
N ASN A 2 29.29 -7.94 -11.17
CA ASN A 2 28.09 -8.71 -11.54
C ASN A 2 26.95 -8.38 -10.57
N ALA A 3 25.81 -7.92 -11.09
CA ALA A 3 24.61 -7.72 -10.30
C ALA A 3 24.18 -9.05 -9.65
N PRO A 4 23.87 -9.08 -8.34
CA PRO A 4 23.44 -10.30 -7.68
C PRO A 4 22.12 -10.81 -8.30
N GLY A 5 22.01 -12.12 -8.51
CA GLY A 5 20.82 -12.75 -9.08
C GLY A 5 19.53 -12.42 -8.30
N PRO A 6 18.35 -12.53 -8.94
CA PRO A 6 17.07 -12.03 -8.40
C PRO A 6 16.70 -12.65 -7.04
N HIS A 7 17.07 -13.91 -6.80
CA HIS A 7 16.84 -14.59 -5.53
C HIS A 7 17.75 -14.05 -4.41
N ARG A 8 19.01 -13.75 -4.75
CA ARG A 8 20.02 -13.20 -3.83
C ARG A 8 19.66 -11.77 -3.42
N ARG A 9 19.13 -10.95 -4.35
CA ARG A 9 18.66 -9.59 -4.05
C ARG A 9 17.51 -9.58 -3.05
N LYS A 10 16.53 -10.48 -3.18
CA LYS A 10 15.42 -10.60 -2.22
C LYS A 10 15.89 -11.07 -0.84
N LEU A 11 16.85 -12.00 -0.79
CA LEU A 11 17.47 -12.43 0.47
C LEU A 11 18.20 -11.28 1.17
N LEU A 12 18.97 -10.48 0.43
CA LEU A 12 19.63 -9.28 0.96
C LEU A 12 18.63 -8.23 1.45
N ALA A 13 17.55 -8.00 0.72
CA ALA A 13 16.47 -7.08 1.11
C ALA A 13 15.76 -7.53 2.41
N ARG A 14 15.52 -8.84 2.57
CA ARG A 14 14.97 -9.40 3.81
C ARG A 14 15.95 -9.29 4.97
N GLY A 15 17.23 -9.62 4.74
CA GLY A 15 18.27 -9.51 5.76
C GLY A 15 18.46 -8.08 6.26
N THR A 16 18.47 -7.10 5.35
CA THR A 16 18.56 -5.67 5.70
C THR A 16 17.34 -5.18 6.48
N THR A 17 16.14 -5.60 6.08
CA THR A 17 14.90 -5.29 6.82
C THR A 17 14.97 -5.80 8.26
N LEU A 18 15.38 -7.07 8.44
CA LEU A 18 15.52 -7.67 9.77
C LEU A 18 16.61 -6.99 10.59
N ALA A 19 17.75 -6.67 9.97
CA ALA A 19 18.85 -5.97 10.62
C ALA A 19 18.40 -4.60 11.17
N VAL A 20 17.61 -3.85 10.41
CA VAL A 20 17.05 -2.58 10.87
C VAL A 20 16.03 -2.78 11.98
N ALA A 21 15.15 -3.78 11.87
CA ALA A 21 14.17 -4.10 12.92
C ALA A 21 14.87 -4.41 14.25
N PHE A 22 15.84 -5.33 14.26
CA PHE A 22 16.58 -5.69 15.47
C PHE A 22 17.51 -4.58 15.94
N GLY A 23 18.18 -3.85 15.03
CA GLY A 23 19.06 -2.75 15.38
C GLY A 23 18.30 -1.62 16.11
N LEU A 24 17.11 -1.25 15.62
CA LEU A 24 16.26 -0.28 16.29
C LEU A 24 15.64 -0.84 17.58
N TRP A 25 15.35 -2.14 17.63
CA TRP A 25 14.75 -2.77 18.81
C TRP A 25 15.70 -2.80 20.03
N PHE A 26 16.98 -3.08 19.80
CA PHE A 26 17.97 -3.23 20.89
C PHE A 26 18.74 -1.94 21.22
N THR A 27 18.50 -0.85 20.49
CA THR A 27 19.09 0.45 20.81
C THR A 27 18.35 1.10 21.99
N PRO A 28 19.07 1.84 22.85
CA PRO A 28 18.46 2.51 23.99
C PRO A 28 17.43 3.54 23.49
N VAL A 29 16.32 3.63 24.22
CA VAL A 29 15.23 4.57 23.91
C VAL A 29 15.80 6.00 23.99
N PRO A 30 15.68 6.81 22.92
CA PRO A 30 16.12 8.20 22.94
C PRO A 30 15.38 9.01 24.01
N GLU A 31 16.05 10.02 24.58
CA GLU A 31 15.44 10.92 25.55
C GLU A 31 14.18 11.58 24.98
N GLY A 32 13.10 11.62 25.77
CA GLY A 32 11.81 12.19 25.38
C GLY A 32 10.82 11.20 24.73
N LEU A 33 11.20 9.93 24.51
CA LEU A 33 10.30 8.90 24.01
C LEU A 33 9.94 7.85 25.07
N THR A 34 8.71 7.34 24.99
CA THR A 34 8.30 6.20 25.81
C THR A 34 8.80 4.90 25.18
N PRO A 35 9.12 3.86 25.97
CA PRO A 35 9.49 2.55 25.44
C PRO A 35 8.52 1.98 24.39
N PRO A 36 7.18 1.99 24.58
CA PRO A 36 6.26 1.49 23.56
C PRO A 36 6.29 2.32 22.27
N ALA A 37 6.53 3.64 22.34
CA ALA A 37 6.63 4.48 21.16
C ALA A 37 7.87 4.16 20.32
N TRP A 38 9.01 3.88 20.96
CA TRP A 38 10.24 3.50 20.27
C TRP A 38 10.12 2.15 19.56
N HIS A 39 9.55 1.15 20.22
CA HIS A 39 9.31 -0.15 19.62
C HIS A 39 8.28 -0.10 18.47
N LEU A 40 7.23 0.72 18.61
CA LEU A 40 6.27 0.94 17.53
C LEU A 40 6.93 1.63 16.32
N PHE A 41 7.83 2.59 16.57
CA PHE A 41 8.63 3.21 15.52
C PHE A 41 9.54 2.19 14.82
N ALA A 42 10.23 1.31 15.56
CA ALA A 42 11.06 0.25 14.99
C ALA A 42 10.25 -0.69 14.07
N ILE A 43 9.04 -1.09 14.51
CA ILE A 43 8.11 -1.90 13.70
C ILE A 43 7.68 -1.15 12.44
N PHE A 44 7.31 0.13 12.56
CA PHE A 44 6.88 0.95 11.43
C PHE A 44 8.01 1.17 10.41
N ALA A 45 9.19 1.59 10.86
CA ALA A 45 10.36 1.84 10.02
C ALA A 45 10.81 0.58 9.27
N SER A 46 10.84 -0.56 9.95
CA SER A 46 11.17 -1.84 9.31
C SER A 46 10.10 -2.28 8.31
N ALA A 47 8.81 -2.08 8.60
CA ALA A 47 7.74 -2.37 7.66
C ALA A 47 7.82 -1.52 6.37
N VAL A 48 8.06 -0.21 6.50
CA VAL A 48 8.24 0.71 5.36
C VAL A 48 9.46 0.28 4.53
N LEU A 49 10.60 0.05 5.18
CA LEU A 49 11.82 -0.38 4.51
C LEU A 49 11.60 -1.70 3.76
N SER A 50 10.87 -2.64 4.36
CA SER A 50 10.53 -3.91 3.74
C SER A 50 9.80 -3.76 2.41
N VAL A 51 8.82 -2.85 2.36
CA VAL A 51 8.01 -2.59 1.17
C VAL A 51 8.84 -1.86 0.11
N VAL A 52 9.60 -0.83 0.50
CA VAL A 52 10.47 -0.07 -0.42
C VAL A 52 11.51 -0.97 -1.08
N LEU A 53 12.12 -1.87 -0.30
CA LEU A 53 13.10 -2.83 -0.81
C LEU A 53 12.45 -4.03 -1.54
N ASN A 54 11.12 -4.08 -1.65
CA ASN A 54 10.36 -5.20 -2.20
C ASN A 54 10.71 -6.55 -1.54
N ALA A 55 11.01 -6.54 -0.25
CA ALA A 55 11.35 -7.74 0.53
C ALA A 55 10.10 -8.60 0.79
N PHE A 56 8.98 -7.95 1.11
CA PHE A 56 7.65 -8.54 1.26
C PHE A 56 6.58 -7.72 0.51
N PRO A 57 5.50 -8.35 0.03
CA PRO A 57 4.33 -7.63 -0.47
C PRO A 57 3.74 -6.72 0.62
N LEU A 58 3.13 -5.60 0.22
CA LEU A 58 2.56 -4.60 1.11
C LEU A 58 1.66 -5.22 2.21
N LEU A 59 0.71 -6.07 1.81
CA LEU A 59 -0.20 -6.72 2.74
C LEU A 59 0.53 -7.63 3.74
N THR A 60 1.50 -8.43 3.25
CA THR A 60 2.28 -9.33 4.11
C THR A 60 3.10 -8.55 5.13
N ALA A 61 3.78 -7.49 4.69
CA ALA A 61 4.56 -6.61 5.57
C ALA A 61 3.67 -5.96 6.64
N ALA A 62 2.49 -5.45 6.24
CA ALA A 62 1.53 -4.84 7.16
C ALA A 62 0.98 -5.84 8.18
N MET A 63 0.63 -7.06 7.76
CA MET A 63 0.12 -8.10 8.67
C MET A 63 1.18 -8.55 9.68
N ILE A 64 2.44 -8.69 9.25
CA ILE A 64 3.55 -9.01 10.16
C ILE A 64 3.76 -7.87 11.15
N ALA A 65 3.75 -6.61 10.69
CA ALA A 65 3.90 -5.45 11.58
C ALA A 65 2.79 -5.39 12.64
N VAL A 66 1.54 -5.61 12.24
CA VAL A 66 0.40 -5.69 13.18
C VAL A 66 0.59 -6.84 14.16
N ALA A 67 0.93 -8.04 13.68
CA ALA A 67 1.15 -9.19 14.55
C ALA A 67 2.28 -8.94 15.57
N VAL A 68 3.43 -8.40 15.13
CA VAL A 68 4.55 -8.07 16.01
C VAL A 68 4.16 -6.98 17.00
N SER A 69 3.40 -5.96 16.59
CA SER A 69 2.96 -4.88 17.49
C SER A 69 2.08 -5.38 18.64
N VAL A 70 1.22 -6.36 18.38
CA VAL A 70 0.34 -6.96 19.39
C VAL A 70 1.11 -7.97 20.25
N LEU A 71 1.91 -8.84 19.64
CA LEU A 71 2.68 -9.87 20.35
C LEU A 71 3.75 -9.28 21.28
N SER A 72 4.32 -8.14 20.90
CA SER A 72 5.27 -7.41 21.75
C SER A 72 4.61 -6.54 22.83
N GLY A 73 3.28 -6.47 22.88
CA GLY A 73 2.54 -5.65 23.83
C GLY A 73 2.67 -4.13 23.60
N THR A 74 3.20 -3.69 22.46
CA THR A 74 3.36 -2.25 22.14
C THR A 74 2.01 -1.56 21.94
N VAL A 75 1.03 -2.27 21.37
CA VAL A 75 -0.30 -1.75 21.07
C VAL A 75 -1.35 -2.78 21.49
N ALA A 76 -2.43 -2.31 22.12
CA ALA A 76 -3.55 -3.18 22.48
C ALA A 76 -4.21 -3.76 21.21
N PRO A 77 -4.65 -5.03 21.20
CA PRO A 77 -5.25 -5.68 20.02
C PRO A 77 -6.39 -4.86 19.40
N ALA A 78 -7.29 -4.32 20.23
CA ALA A 78 -8.41 -3.49 19.76
C ALA A 78 -7.95 -2.24 18.99
N LYS A 79 -6.87 -1.59 19.43
CA LYS A 79 -6.29 -0.43 18.73
C LYS A 79 -5.60 -0.85 17.44
N ALA A 80 -4.88 -1.97 17.44
CA ALA A 80 -4.20 -2.48 16.26
C ALA A 80 -5.19 -2.85 15.13
N PHE A 81 -6.31 -3.50 15.48
CA PHE A 81 -7.34 -3.86 14.49
C PHE A 81 -8.25 -2.70 14.09
N GLY A 82 -8.30 -1.62 14.87
CA GLY A 82 -9.09 -0.42 14.56
C GLY A 82 -8.77 0.19 13.20
N GLY A 83 -7.54 0.03 12.71
CA GLY A 83 -7.14 0.48 11.37
C GLY A 83 -7.90 -0.20 10.22
N PHE A 84 -8.33 -1.46 10.38
CA PHE A 84 -9.10 -2.19 9.36
C PHE A 84 -10.55 -1.70 9.27
N ALA A 85 -11.08 -1.12 10.34
CA ALA A 85 -12.42 -0.52 10.38
C ALA A 85 -12.44 0.94 9.88
N ASN A 86 -11.32 1.44 9.34
CA ASN A 86 -11.25 2.80 8.83
C ASN A 86 -12.15 2.96 7.58
N GLY A 87 -13.02 3.98 7.60
CA GLY A 87 -13.96 4.25 6.52
C GLY A 87 -13.29 4.42 5.16
N SER A 88 -12.14 5.09 5.08
CA SER A 88 -11.39 5.27 3.82
C SER A 88 -10.84 3.95 3.28
N VAL A 89 -10.36 3.06 4.15
CA VAL A 89 -9.91 1.71 3.75
C VAL A 89 -11.07 0.89 3.21
N LEU A 90 -12.23 0.91 3.88
CA LEU A 90 -13.43 0.20 3.43
C LEU A 90 -13.97 0.76 2.11
N LEU A 91 -13.92 2.08 1.90
CA LEU A 91 -14.30 2.70 0.63
C LEU A 91 -13.44 2.18 -0.53
N VAL A 92 -12.11 2.07 -0.34
CA VAL A 92 -11.21 1.50 -1.35
C VAL A 92 -11.57 0.04 -1.65
N VAL A 93 -11.88 -0.77 -0.63
CA VAL A 93 -12.32 -2.17 -0.83
C VAL A 93 -13.61 -2.25 -1.64
N ILE A 94 -14.59 -1.40 -1.33
CA ILE A 94 -15.86 -1.33 -2.06
C ILE A 94 -15.62 -0.88 -3.51
N ALA A 95 -14.78 0.13 -3.74
CA ALA A 95 -14.43 0.60 -5.08
C ALA A 95 -13.81 -0.51 -5.93
N PHE A 96 -12.87 -1.29 -5.39
CA PHE A 96 -12.30 -2.45 -6.08
C PHE A 96 -13.35 -3.54 -6.38
N LEU A 97 -14.30 -3.78 -5.47
CA LEU A 97 -15.37 -4.76 -5.68
C LEU A 97 -16.32 -4.31 -6.80
N VAL A 98 -16.72 -3.04 -6.81
CA VAL A 98 -17.53 -2.44 -7.87
C VAL A 98 -16.79 -2.48 -9.21
N ALA A 99 -15.51 -2.09 -9.24
CA ALA A 99 -14.67 -2.14 -10.44
C ALA A 99 -14.61 -3.55 -11.03
N ARG A 100 -14.46 -4.59 -10.19
CA ARG A 100 -14.53 -5.99 -10.62
C ARG A 100 -15.88 -6.34 -11.24
N GLY A 101 -16.99 -5.85 -10.69
CA GLY A 101 -18.33 -6.00 -11.27
C GLY A 101 -18.47 -5.32 -12.65
N VAL A 102 -17.93 -4.11 -12.79
CA VAL A 102 -17.90 -3.36 -14.06
C VAL A 102 -17.08 -4.08 -15.13
N VAL A 103 -15.94 -4.66 -14.75
CA VAL A 103 -15.09 -5.46 -15.66
C VAL A 103 -15.82 -6.74 -16.06
N LYS A 104 -16.40 -7.49 -15.11
CA LYS A 104 -17.08 -8.76 -15.37
C LYS A 104 -18.33 -8.60 -16.24
N SER A 105 -19.08 -7.52 -16.07
CA SER A 105 -20.26 -7.21 -16.90
C SER A 105 -19.91 -6.70 -18.31
N GLY A 106 -18.64 -6.37 -18.56
CA GLY A 106 -18.19 -5.78 -19.83
C GLY A 106 -18.59 -4.32 -20.02
N LEU A 107 -19.22 -3.68 -19.02
CA LEU A 107 -19.62 -2.27 -19.08
C LEU A 107 -18.41 -1.36 -19.32
N GLY A 108 -17.30 -1.59 -18.62
CA GLY A 108 -16.06 -0.84 -18.81
C GLY A 108 -15.51 -0.94 -20.24
N ARG A 109 -15.60 -2.14 -20.85
CA ARG A 109 -15.18 -2.37 -22.25
C ARG A 109 -16.06 -1.62 -23.26
N ARG A 110 -17.38 -1.62 -23.04
CA ARG A 110 -18.33 -0.86 -23.88
C ARG A 110 -18.07 0.64 -23.78
N LEU A 111 -17.82 1.16 -22.58
CA LEU A 111 -17.52 2.57 -22.37
C LEU A 111 -16.15 2.95 -22.98
N SER A 112 -15.13 2.11 -22.82
CA SER A 112 -13.80 2.36 -23.40
C SER A 112 -13.85 2.48 -24.92
N TYR A 113 -14.66 1.66 -25.61
CA TYR A 113 -14.81 1.76 -27.06
C TYR A 113 -15.47 3.07 -27.49
N ARG A 114 -16.44 3.59 -26.72
CA ARG A 114 -17.06 4.90 -27.02
C ARG A 114 -16.05 6.03 -26.87
N VAL A 115 -15.27 6.03 -25.79
CA VAL A 115 -14.26 7.06 -25.54
C VAL A 115 -13.15 7.02 -26.60
N VAL A 116 -12.62 5.83 -26.90
CA VAL A 116 -11.59 5.66 -27.94
C VAL A 116 -12.15 5.98 -29.34
N GLY A 117 -13.42 5.67 -29.61
CA GLY A 117 -14.06 6.05 -30.88
C GLY A 117 -14.12 7.57 -31.10
N VAL A 118 -14.29 8.35 -30.02
CA VAL A 118 -14.36 9.82 -30.08
C VAL A 118 -12.97 10.47 -30.07
N PHE A 119 -12.06 10.01 -29.20
CA PHE A 119 -10.77 10.69 -28.94
C PHE A 119 -9.54 9.94 -29.49
N GLY A 120 -9.69 8.71 -29.97
CA GLY A 120 -8.59 7.79 -30.29
C GLY A 120 -7.85 8.03 -31.61
N ARG A 121 -8.11 9.15 -32.29
CA ARG A 121 -7.46 9.48 -33.58
C ARG A 121 -6.00 9.90 -33.42
N SER A 122 -5.57 10.26 -32.21
CA SER A 122 -4.17 10.58 -31.89
C SER A 122 -3.84 10.19 -30.44
N THR A 123 -2.55 9.99 -30.14
CA THR A 123 -2.05 9.71 -28.77
C THR A 123 -2.35 10.86 -27.81
N LEU A 124 -2.28 12.10 -28.31
CA LEU A 124 -2.62 13.31 -27.57
C LEU A 124 -4.13 13.35 -27.20
N GLY A 125 -5.01 12.96 -28.14
CA GLY A 125 -6.44 12.84 -27.88
C GLY A 125 -6.77 11.78 -26.83
N LEU A 126 -6.10 10.62 -26.86
CA LEU A 126 -6.24 9.60 -25.83
C LEU A 126 -5.79 10.11 -24.46
N ALA A 127 -4.66 10.81 -24.38
CA ALA A 127 -4.18 11.40 -23.13
C ALA A 127 -5.21 12.38 -22.54
N TYR A 128 -5.76 13.30 -23.35
CA TYR A 128 -6.80 14.22 -22.88
C TYR A 128 -8.10 13.53 -22.48
N SER A 129 -8.46 12.43 -23.14
CA SER A 129 -9.67 11.68 -22.79
C SER A 129 -9.60 11.06 -21.39
N ILE A 130 -8.39 10.70 -20.92
CA ILE A 130 -8.18 10.17 -19.57
C ILE A 130 -8.44 11.27 -18.54
N PHE A 131 -7.82 12.44 -18.70
CA PHE A 131 -8.03 13.59 -17.81
C PHE A 131 -9.49 14.06 -17.78
N PHE A 132 -10.16 14.10 -18.93
CA PHE A 132 -11.57 14.48 -18.98
C PHE A 132 -12.45 13.45 -18.26
N THR A 133 -12.20 12.15 -18.47
CA THR A 133 -12.94 11.08 -17.82
C THR A 133 -12.72 11.11 -16.30
N ASP A 134 -11.49 11.35 -15.86
CA ASP A 134 -11.13 11.52 -14.44
C ASP A 134 -11.87 12.72 -13.81
N ALA A 135 -11.87 13.87 -14.49
CA ALA A 135 -12.56 15.08 -14.02
C ALA A 135 -14.09 14.90 -13.91
N VAL A 136 -14.71 14.18 -14.85
CA VAL A 136 -16.15 13.87 -14.82
C VAL A 136 -16.49 12.90 -13.68
N ILE A 137 -15.59 11.98 -13.36
CA ILE A 137 -15.78 10.94 -12.35
C ILE A 137 -15.46 11.46 -10.93
N ALA A 138 -14.51 12.39 -10.79
CA ALA A 138 -14.02 12.89 -9.51
C ALA A 138 -15.10 13.28 -8.48
N PRO A 139 -16.23 13.94 -8.84
CA PRO A 139 -17.28 14.28 -7.85
C PRO A 139 -17.95 13.06 -7.20
N ALA A 140 -17.92 11.90 -7.86
CA ALA A 140 -18.50 10.67 -7.33
C ALA A 140 -17.58 9.95 -6.34
N PHE A 141 -16.28 10.27 -6.33
CA PHE A 141 -15.26 9.62 -5.49
C PHE A 141 -14.68 10.62 -4.48
N PRO A 142 -15.04 10.52 -3.19
CA PRO A 142 -14.56 11.47 -2.17
C PRO A 142 -13.08 11.29 -1.80
N SER A 143 -12.37 10.32 -2.38
CA SER A 143 -10.97 10.01 -2.10
C SER A 143 -10.19 9.85 -3.40
N ASN A 144 -9.06 10.56 -3.54
CA ASN A 144 -8.13 10.48 -4.67
C ASN A 144 -7.47 9.08 -4.81
N THR A 145 -7.54 8.24 -3.77
CA THR A 145 -6.98 6.88 -3.82
C THR A 145 -7.98 5.85 -4.37
N ALA A 146 -9.28 6.18 -4.45
CA ALA A 146 -10.38 5.26 -4.75
C ALA A 146 -10.94 5.43 -6.16
#